data_AF-A0A0F9H6A8-F1
#
_entry.id   AF-A0A0F9H6A8-F1
#
_cell.length_a   1.000
_cell.length_b   1.000
_cell.length_c   1.000
_cell.angle_alpha   90.00
_cell.angle_beta   90.00
_cell.angle_gamma   90.00
#
_symmetry.space_group_name_H-M   'P 1'
#
loop_
_entity.id
_entity.type
_entity.pdbx_description
1 polymer ?
#
loop_
_entity_poly.entity_id
_entity_poly.type
_entity_poly.pdbx_seq_one_letter_code
_entity_poly.pdbx_strand_id
1 'polypeptide(L)'
;MAQAGPGKIRIFEDFFNTYDTSDVADNSTTPDTVSVGPFSVFGEGLIEIDAGLLHLNALSGAVRMSTTNVGDDGTFVGTTNAFDVALMAPIVIEARVQFNNLDTKRAFIGLTDAEGGSGKKDLSVEDDVVAAVTTTFTPVASDYVGFYLSSELDDDEDWHILFRGGSASQSTDTQESDLSDDAVAGEWQVLR
;
A
#
# COMPACT_ATOMS: atom_id res chain seq x y z
N MET A 1 0.16 -30.27 -13.64
CA MET A 1 0.63 -29.01 -13.04
C MET A 1 0.40 -27.93 -14.07
N ALA A 2 -0.51 -27.01 -13.82
CA ALA A 2 -0.62 -25.82 -14.66
C ALA A 2 0.66 -25.00 -14.42
N GLN A 3 1.29 -24.50 -15.46
CA GLN A 3 2.42 -23.59 -15.36
C GLN A 3 2.13 -22.50 -16.39
N ALA A 4 2.25 -21.23 -16.01
CA ALA A 4 1.87 -20.09 -16.85
C ALA A 4 2.71 -19.92 -18.14
N GLY A 5 3.59 -20.86 -18.47
CA GLY A 5 4.52 -20.78 -19.58
C GLY A 5 5.66 -19.77 -19.32
N PRO A 6 6.63 -19.66 -20.24
CA PRO A 6 7.71 -18.68 -20.12
C PRO A 6 7.20 -17.26 -20.42
N GLY A 7 7.21 -16.40 -19.40
CA GLY A 7 6.87 -14.98 -19.53
C GLY A 7 7.44 -14.17 -18.37
N LYS A 8 7.78 -12.91 -18.60
CA LYS A 8 8.19 -11.96 -17.57
C LYS A 8 7.20 -10.80 -17.56
N ILE A 9 6.51 -10.62 -16.43
CA ILE A 9 5.71 -9.43 -16.17
C ILE A 9 6.60 -8.43 -15.44
N ARG A 10 6.64 -7.19 -15.92
CA ARG A 10 7.26 -6.06 -15.22
C ARG A 10 6.25 -4.92 -15.18
N ILE A 11 5.88 -4.53 -13.98
CA ILE A 11 5.09 -3.35 -13.67
C ILE A 11 6.07 -2.36 -13.06
N PHE A 12 6.11 -1.13 -13.59
CA PHE A 12 7.02 -0.09 -13.14
C PHE A 12 6.37 1.27 -13.36
N GLU A 13 6.42 2.11 -12.34
CA GLU A 13 5.99 3.50 -12.38
C GLU A 13 6.98 4.32 -11.54
N ASP A 14 7.46 5.43 -12.10
CA ASP A 14 8.35 6.37 -11.41
C ASP A 14 7.64 7.70 -11.10
N PHE A 15 6.41 7.86 -11.58
CA PHE A 15 5.58 9.04 -11.47
C PHE A 15 6.23 10.31 -12.04
N PHE A 16 7.25 10.19 -12.91
CA PHE A 16 7.95 11.33 -13.51
C PHE A 16 7.05 12.13 -14.44
N ASN A 17 6.04 11.48 -15.01
CA ASN A 17 5.20 12.04 -16.07
C ASN A 17 3.71 12.06 -15.75
N THR A 18 3.31 11.75 -14.51
CA THR A 18 1.90 11.48 -14.19
C THR A 18 1.13 12.72 -13.75
N TYR A 19 0.15 13.02 -14.61
CA TYR A 19 -1.23 13.41 -14.39
C TYR A 19 -1.51 14.24 -13.13
N ASP A 20 -1.80 15.51 -13.37
CA ASP A 20 -2.42 16.36 -12.37
C ASP A 20 -3.81 15.80 -12.04
N THR A 21 -3.89 15.05 -10.94
CA THR A 21 -5.13 14.57 -10.36
C THR A 21 -5.93 15.71 -9.70
N SER A 22 -5.54 16.98 -9.89
CA SER A 22 -6.46 18.10 -9.68
C SER A 22 -7.74 17.97 -10.53
N ASP A 23 -7.70 17.21 -11.65
CA ASP A 23 -8.88 16.82 -12.43
C ASP A 23 -9.72 15.68 -11.78
N VAL A 24 -9.23 15.03 -10.72
CA VAL A 24 -9.92 13.96 -9.98
C VAL A 24 -10.71 14.51 -8.81
N ALA A 25 -10.24 15.60 -8.19
CA ALA A 25 -10.94 16.29 -7.10
C ALA A 25 -12.21 17.05 -7.55
N ASP A 26 -12.44 17.23 -8.87
CA ASP A 26 -13.53 18.05 -9.42
C ASP A 26 -14.61 17.27 -10.18
N ASN A 27 -14.88 16.01 -9.82
CA ASN A 27 -16.09 15.40 -10.37
C ASN A 27 -16.73 14.37 -9.45
N SER A 28 -17.73 14.83 -8.71
CA SER A 28 -18.68 14.06 -7.89
C SER A 28 -19.52 13.04 -8.68
N THR A 29 -19.08 12.64 -9.90
CA THR A 29 -19.76 11.68 -10.79
C THR A 29 -18.83 10.77 -11.63
N THR A 30 -17.50 10.74 -11.44
CA THR A 30 -16.56 9.88 -12.21
C THR A 30 -15.77 8.90 -11.36
N PRO A 31 -15.27 7.79 -11.94
CA PRO A 31 -15.06 6.53 -11.22
C PRO A 31 -14.06 6.66 -10.09
N ASP A 32 -14.35 5.95 -8.99
CA ASP A 32 -13.55 5.78 -7.75
C ASP A 32 -12.17 5.13 -7.96
N THR A 33 -11.66 5.18 -9.19
CA THR A 33 -10.44 4.57 -9.64
C THR A 33 -9.85 5.38 -10.80
N VAL A 34 -8.61 5.83 -10.66
CA VAL A 34 -7.90 6.63 -11.66
C VAL A 34 -6.63 5.90 -12.08
N SER A 35 -6.46 5.66 -13.38
CA SER A 35 -5.26 4.99 -13.89
C SER A 35 -4.05 5.92 -13.84
N VAL A 36 -2.96 5.42 -13.28
CA VAL A 36 -1.65 6.08 -13.16
C VAL A 36 -0.61 5.11 -13.70
N GLY A 37 -0.35 5.23 -15.00
CA GLY A 37 0.49 4.29 -15.73
C GLY A 37 -0.06 2.86 -15.67
N PRO A 38 0.72 1.86 -15.22
CA PRO A 38 0.26 0.48 -15.08
C PRO A 38 -0.43 0.20 -13.73
N PHE A 39 -0.58 1.22 -12.89
CA PHE A 39 -1.32 1.18 -11.63
C PHE A 39 -2.63 1.96 -11.74
N SER A 40 -3.44 1.86 -10.71
CA SER A 40 -4.61 2.69 -10.47
C SER A 40 -4.61 3.19 -9.04
N VAL A 41 -5.08 4.41 -8.85
CA VAL A 41 -5.40 4.99 -7.54
C VAL A 41 -6.85 4.69 -7.24
N PHE A 42 -7.19 4.30 -6.02
CA PHE A 42 -8.56 4.03 -5.58
C PHE A 42 -8.72 4.31 -4.08
N GLY A 43 -9.96 4.27 -3.60
CA GLY A 43 -10.36 4.50 -2.20
C GLY A 43 -11.32 5.68 -2.05
N GLU A 44 -12.10 5.72 -0.97
CA GLU A 44 -13.08 6.81 -0.74
C GLU A 44 -12.44 8.17 -0.50
N GLY A 45 -11.18 8.22 -0.05
CA GLY A 45 -10.46 9.48 0.05
C GLY A 45 -10.40 10.24 -1.28
N LEU A 46 -10.51 9.58 -2.43
CA LEU A 46 -10.53 10.26 -3.74
C LEU A 46 -11.81 11.06 -4.02
N ILE A 47 -12.88 10.82 -3.27
CA ILE A 47 -14.15 11.53 -3.42
C ILE A 47 -14.10 12.89 -2.71
N GLU A 48 -13.16 13.06 -1.76
CA GLU A 48 -12.98 14.30 -1.00
C GLU A 48 -11.94 15.23 -1.65
N ILE A 49 -12.10 16.53 -1.42
CA ILE A 49 -11.28 17.58 -2.06
C ILE A 49 -9.84 17.61 -1.53
N ASP A 50 -9.59 17.06 -0.34
CA ASP A 50 -8.33 17.13 0.40
C ASP A 50 -7.54 15.81 0.44
N ALA A 51 -7.99 14.78 -0.27
CA ALA A 51 -7.32 13.49 -0.36
C ALA A 51 -7.02 13.05 -1.80
N GLY A 52 -6.11 12.07 -1.93
CA GLY A 52 -5.69 11.52 -3.21
C GLY A 52 -4.19 11.64 -3.49
N LEU A 53 -3.85 11.74 -4.78
CA LEU A 53 -2.48 11.90 -5.23
C LEU A 53 -2.17 13.36 -5.56
N LEU A 54 -0.99 13.82 -5.19
CA LEU A 54 -0.42 15.08 -5.64
C LEU A 54 0.95 14.84 -6.27
N HIS A 55 1.18 15.39 -7.46
CA HIS A 55 2.50 15.34 -8.09
C HIS A 55 3.54 16.12 -7.28
N LEU A 56 4.74 15.56 -7.12
CA LEU A 56 5.89 16.20 -6.50
C LEU A 56 7.01 16.37 -7.52
N ASN A 57 7.61 17.57 -7.55
CA ASN A 57 8.77 17.86 -8.38
C ASN A 57 10.05 17.22 -7.79
N ALA A 58 10.22 15.91 -7.99
CA ALA A 58 11.40 15.14 -7.62
C ALA A 58 12.19 14.68 -8.85
N LEU A 59 13.51 14.48 -8.70
CA LEU A 59 14.45 14.20 -9.80
C LEU A 59 14.14 12.91 -10.59
N SER A 60 13.35 11.99 -10.04
CA SER A 60 12.90 10.75 -10.70
C SER A 60 11.38 10.59 -10.66
N GLY A 61 10.64 11.69 -10.45
CA GLY A 61 9.21 11.63 -10.20
C GLY A 61 8.91 11.20 -8.77
N ALA A 62 7.79 11.69 -8.25
CA ALA A 62 7.22 11.26 -6.99
C ALA A 62 5.78 11.76 -6.92
N VAL A 63 4.96 11.05 -6.17
CA VAL A 63 3.63 11.52 -5.77
C VAL A 63 3.54 11.53 -4.25
N ARG A 64 2.76 12.46 -3.73
CA ARG A 64 2.30 12.46 -2.35
C ARG A 64 0.92 11.83 -2.32
N MET A 65 0.72 10.85 -1.45
CA MET A 65 -0.59 10.38 -1.06
C MET A 65 -1.09 11.19 0.14
N SER A 66 -2.33 11.65 0.10
CA SER A 66 -3.04 12.21 1.25
C SER A 66 -4.35 11.49 1.47
N THR A 67 -4.75 11.38 2.73
CA THR A 67 -6.04 10.84 3.17
C THR A 67 -6.78 11.89 3.97
N THR A 68 -8.08 11.70 4.13
CA THR A 68 -8.92 12.58 4.95
C THR A 68 -8.75 12.22 6.43
N ASN A 69 -9.42 12.93 7.32
CA ASN A 69 -9.47 12.61 8.75
C ASN A 69 -10.71 11.78 9.14
N VAL A 70 -11.43 11.26 8.16
CA VAL A 70 -12.60 10.41 8.36
C VAL A 70 -12.12 8.95 8.48
N GLY A 71 -12.84 8.17 9.29
CA GLY A 71 -12.56 6.74 9.43
C GLY A 71 -12.78 6.02 8.10
N ASP A 72 -11.88 5.10 7.75
CA ASP A 72 -11.94 4.23 6.58
C ASP A 72 -11.84 4.90 5.19
N ASP A 73 -11.42 6.17 5.16
CA ASP A 73 -11.18 6.94 3.93
C ASP A 73 -9.72 6.85 3.46
N GLY A 74 -9.28 5.63 3.14
CA GLY A 74 -7.94 5.40 2.62
C GLY A 74 -7.73 5.90 1.19
N THR A 75 -6.48 6.18 0.84
CA THR A 75 -6.02 6.36 -0.55
C THR A 75 -4.99 5.28 -0.85
N PHE A 76 -5.17 4.58 -1.96
CA PHE A 76 -4.34 3.42 -2.32
C PHE A 76 -3.84 3.55 -3.75
N VAL A 77 -2.66 2.99 -4.00
CA VAL A 77 -2.13 2.77 -5.35
C VAL A 77 -1.90 1.28 -5.51
N GLY A 78 -2.54 0.67 -6.49
CA GLY A 78 -2.47 -0.77 -6.73
C GLY A 78 -2.58 -1.12 -8.20
N THR A 79 -2.38 -2.38 -8.54
CA THR A 79 -2.48 -2.85 -9.93
C THR A 79 -3.75 -3.67 -10.12
N THR A 80 -4.37 -3.56 -11.29
CA THR A 80 -5.51 -4.39 -11.69
C THR A 80 -5.09 -5.81 -12.11
N ASN A 81 -3.78 -6.06 -12.19
CA ASN A 81 -3.25 -7.38 -12.50
C ASN A 81 -3.34 -8.28 -11.26
N ALA A 82 -4.09 -9.37 -11.37
CA ALA A 82 -4.12 -10.42 -10.37
C ALA A 82 -2.91 -11.37 -10.54
N PHE A 83 -2.33 -11.79 -9.41
CA PHE A 83 -1.23 -12.75 -9.38
C PHE A 83 -1.69 -14.08 -8.78
N ASP A 84 -1.43 -15.17 -9.50
CA ASP A 84 -1.61 -16.52 -8.96
C ASP A 84 -0.26 -17.02 -8.44
N VAL A 85 -0.04 -16.87 -7.13
CA VAL A 85 1.22 -17.23 -6.47
C VAL A 85 1.56 -18.71 -6.59
N ALA A 86 0.59 -19.59 -6.87
CA ALA A 86 0.85 -21.02 -7.05
C ALA A 86 1.36 -21.36 -8.46
N LEU A 87 1.08 -20.49 -9.45
CA LEU A 87 1.41 -20.71 -10.87
C LEU A 87 2.51 -19.81 -11.39
N MET A 88 2.90 -18.78 -10.63
CA MET A 88 3.89 -17.80 -11.00
C MET A 88 5.29 -18.12 -10.47
N ALA A 89 6.31 -17.62 -11.18
CA ALA A 89 7.69 -17.58 -10.69
C ALA A 89 7.81 -16.59 -9.51
N PRO A 90 8.94 -16.56 -8.78
CA PRO A 90 9.13 -15.61 -7.70
C PRO A 90 8.80 -14.17 -8.10
N ILE A 91 7.95 -13.53 -7.31
CA ILE A 91 7.52 -12.15 -7.49
C ILE A 91 8.48 -11.26 -6.68
N VAL A 92 8.87 -10.13 -7.27
CA VAL A 92 9.74 -9.13 -6.64
C VAL A 92 8.98 -7.82 -6.59
N ILE A 93 8.93 -7.20 -5.41
CA ILE A 93 8.27 -5.92 -5.17
C ILE A 93 9.34 -4.97 -4.67
N GLU A 94 9.43 -3.81 -5.29
CA GLU A 94 10.33 -2.74 -4.85
C GLU A 94 9.54 -1.44 -4.78
N ALA A 95 9.72 -0.70 -3.69
CA ALA A 95 9.08 0.60 -3.50
C ALA A 95 10.05 1.60 -2.86
N ARG A 96 9.82 2.87 -3.16
CA ARG A 96 10.47 3.98 -2.46
C ARG A 96 9.39 4.85 -1.83
N VAL A 97 9.45 5.00 -0.52
CA VAL A 97 8.46 5.74 0.25
C VAL A 97 9.15 6.75 1.15
N GLN A 98 8.46 7.82 1.48
CA GLN A 98 8.93 8.85 2.40
C GLN A 98 7.71 9.36 3.18
N PHE A 99 7.90 9.55 4.48
CA PHE A 99 6.88 10.13 5.36
C PHE A 99 7.31 11.51 5.84
N ASN A 100 6.37 12.44 5.93
CA ASN A 100 6.61 13.77 6.49
C ASN A 100 6.59 13.78 8.02
N ASN A 101 5.89 12.82 8.61
CA ASN A 101 5.85 12.48 10.04
C ASN A 101 5.48 10.99 10.14
N LEU A 102 5.90 10.28 11.18
CA LEU A 102 5.60 8.87 11.42
C LEU A 102 4.55 8.66 12.50
N ASP A 103 4.45 9.53 13.52
CA ASP A 103 3.56 9.42 14.70
C ASP A 103 2.05 9.34 14.40
N THR A 104 1.65 9.45 13.14
CA THR A 104 0.26 9.51 12.68
C THR A 104 0.08 8.73 11.39
N LYS A 105 1.00 7.81 11.09
CA LYS A 105 1.03 7.09 9.82
C LYS A 105 0.87 5.61 10.04
N ARG A 106 0.13 5.04 9.11
CA ARG A 106 0.03 3.61 8.92
C ARG A 106 0.19 3.35 7.43
N ALA A 107 1.07 2.45 7.08
CA ALA A 107 1.39 2.14 5.70
C ALA A 107 1.59 0.64 5.52
N PHE A 108 1.03 0.11 4.43
CA PHE A 108 1.28 -1.24 3.98
C PHE A 108 1.76 -1.18 2.53
N ILE A 109 2.91 -1.79 2.26
CA ILE A 109 3.48 -1.90 0.92
C ILE A 109 3.69 -3.38 0.63
N GLY A 110 2.90 -3.92 -0.29
CA GLY A 110 2.96 -5.34 -0.59
C GLY A 110 1.83 -5.83 -1.49
N LEU A 111 1.58 -7.14 -1.40
CA LEU A 111 0.44 -7.81 -2.02
C LEU A 111 -0.55 -8.18 -0.93
N THR A 112 -1.82 -8.01 -1.21
CA THR A 112 -2.91 -8.39 -0.31
C THR A 112 -4.11 -8.83 -1.14
N ASP A 113 -4.91 -9.74 -0.59
CA ASP A 113 -6.23 -10.09 -1.10
C ASP A 113 -7.33 -9.11 -0.64
N ALA A 114 -6.98 -8.11 0.17
CA ALA A 114 -7.84 -6.98 0.45
C ALA A 114 -8.16 -6.24 -0.85
N GLU A 115 -9.36 -6.48 -1.37
CA GLU A 115 -9.81 -5.90 -2.62
C GLU A 115 -10.25 -4.44 -2.41
N GLY A 116 -9.48 -3.51 -2.98
CA GLY A 116 -9.95 -2.16 -3.26
C GLY A 116 -10.46 -2.05 -4.70
N GLY A 117 -11.62 -1.42 -4.90
CA GLY A 117 -12.24 -1.28 -6.23
C GLY A 117 -13.76 -1.40 -6.19
N SER A 118 -14.39 -1.71 -7.34
CA SER A 118 -15.84 -1.58 -7.62
C SER A 118 -16.84 -2.34 -6.73
N GLY A 119 -16.40 -2.96 -5.62
CA GLY A 119 -17.25 -3.60 -4.61
C GLY A 119 -17.02 -3.12 -3.17
N LYS A 120 -15.87 -2.52 -2.85
CA LYS A 120 -15.51 -2.04 -1.51
C LYS A 120 -14.71 -0.75 -1.61
N LYS A 121 -15.25 0.32 -1.05
CA LYS A 121 -14.74 1.68 -1.20
C LYS A 121 -14.13 2.18 0.10
N ASP A 122 -14.80 1.88 1.22
CA ASP A 122 -14.36 2.05 2.61
C ASP A 122 -13.25 1.02 2.88
N LEU A 123 -12.07 1.27 2.32
CA LEU A 123 -10.90 0.43 2.50
C LEU A 123 -9.93 1.13 3.45
N SER A 124 -9.50 0.43 4.49
CA SER A 124 -8.49 0.92 5.43
C SER A 124 -7.45 -0.15 5.71
N VAL A 125 -6.21 0.27 5.96
CA VAL A 125 -5.14 -0.70 6.26
C VAL A 125 -5.45 -1.46 7.56
N GLU A 126 -6.02 -0.78 8.55
CA GLU A 126 -6.34 -1.36 9.86
C GLU A 126 -7.47 -2.38 9.79
N ASP A 127 -8.57 -2.02 9.15
CA ASP A 127 -9.77 -2.85 9.19
C ASP A 127 -9.79 -3.92 8.10
N ASP A 128 -8.92 -3.81 7.08
CA ASP A 128 -8.98 -4.70 5.92
C ASP A 128 -7.71 -5.46 5.61
N VAL A 129 -6.55 -4.97 6.05
CA VAL A 129 -5.28 -5.67 5.85
C VAL A 129 -4.82 -6.26 7.18
N VAL A 130 -4.47 -5.39 8.12
CA VAL A 130 -3.91 -5.77 9.41
C VAL A 130 -4.09 -4.62 10.41
N ALA A 131 -4.72 -4.94 11.54
CA ALA A 131 -4.76 -4.06 12.69
C ALA A 131 -3.52 -4.31 13.56
N ALA A 132 -3.01 -3.26 14.19
CA ALA A 132 -1.82 -3.32 15.02
C ALA A 132 -1.99 -2.43 16.23
N VAL A 133 -1.59 -2.92 17.40
CA VAL A 133 -1.61 -2.13 18.64
C VAL A 133 -0.52 -2.64 19.58
N THR A 134 0.27 -1.72 20.14
CA THR A 134 1.40 -2.01 21.04
C THR A 134 2.39 -3.02 20.43
N THR A 135 2.33 -4.29 20.80
CA THR A 135 3.24 -5.35 20.32
C THR A 135 2.54 -6.44 19.52
N THR A 136 1.25 -6.25 19.18
CA THR A 136 0.41 -7.29 18.60
C THR A 136 -0.11 -6.91 17.22
N PHE A 137 0.07 -7.82 16.27
CA PHE A 137 -0.65 -7.82 15.00
C PHE A 137 -1.94 -8.63 15.10
N THR A 138 -3.02 -8.06 14.56
CA THR A 138 -4.31 -8.73 14.38
C THR A 138 -4.57 -8.89 12.88
N PRO A 139 -4.33 -10.10 12.33
CA PRO A 139 -4.50 -10.37 10.90
C PRO A 139 -5.97 -10.22 10.44
N VAL A 140 -6.24 -9.39 9.44
CA VAL A 140 -7.60 -9.21 8.90
C VAL A 140 -7.76 -9.82 7.51
N ALA A 141 -6.96 -9.37 6.53
CA ALA A 141 -6.88 -9.96 5.19
C ALA A 141 -6.49 -11.45 5.27
N SER A 142 -6.95 -12.26 4.31
CA SER A 142 -6.72 -13.71 4.38
C SER A 142 -5.36 -14.11 3.82
N ASP A 143 -4.88 -13.37 2.81
CA ASP A 143 -3.58 -13.54 2.19
C ASP A 143 -2.90 -12.18 1.99
N TYR A 144 -1.68 -12.01 2.52
CA TYR A 144 -0.85 -10.84 2.26
C TYR A 144 0.63 -11.12 2.44
N VAL A 145 1.48 -10.33 1.79
CA VAL A 145 2.92 -10.30 2.03
C VAL A 145 3.46 -8.91 1.74
N GLY A 146 4.27 -8.35 2.64
CA GLY A 146 4.83 -7.02 2.44
C GLY A 146 5.47 -6.43 3.68
N PHE A 147 5.68 -5.12 3.60
CA PHE A 147 6.22 -4.27 4.66
C PHE A 147 5.09 -3.47 5.29
N TYR A 148 5.15 -3.34 6.61
CA TYR A 148 4.17 -2.61 7.40
C TYR A 148 4.84 -1.67 8.37
N LEU A 149 4.29 -0.46 8.50
CA LEU A 149 4.68 0.54 9.48
C LEU A 149 3.40 1.11 10.10
N SER A 150 3.38 1.32 11.41
CA SER A 150 2.21 1.85 12.11
C SER A 150 2.59 2.58 13.39
N SER A 151 2.07 3.80 13.54
CA SER A 151 2.20 4.60 14.75
C SER A 151 1.50 4.05 16.00
N GLU A 152 0.72 2.99 15.85
CA GLU A 152 0.02 2.33 16.97
C GLU A 152 0.88 1.26 17.66
N LEU A 153 2.07 0.96 17.12
CA LEU A 153 3.00 0.01 17.71
C LEU A 153 3.89 0.70 18.77
N ASP A 154 4.42 -0.08 19.70
CA ASP A 154 5.40 0.43 20.68
C ASP A 154 6.73 0.78 20.00
N ASP A 155 7.02 0.15 18.87
CA ASP A 155 8.14 0.44 17.96
C ASP A 155 7.58 1.08 16.69
N ASP A 156 7.07 2.30 16.81
CA ASP A 156 6.26 2.99 15.80
C ASP A 156 7.03 3.49 14.58
N GLU A 157 8.35 3.56 14.70
CA GLU A 157 9.25 4.04 13.65
C GLU A 157 9.88 2.88 12.86
N ASP A 158 9.66 1.62 13.27
CA ASP A 158 10.25 0.44 12.65
C ASP A 158 9.39 -0.18 11.53
N TRP A 159 10.07 -0.77 10.54
CA TRP A 159 9.44 -1.60 9.52
C TRP A 159 9.27 -3.04 9.99
N HIS A 160 8.08 -3.60 9.78
CA HIS A 160 7.81 -5.02 10.01
C HIS A 160 7.55 -5.77 8.71
N ILE A 161 8.10 -6.98 8.58
CA ILE A 161 7.71 -7.91 7.51
C ILE A 161 6.48 -8.69 7.96
N LEU A 162 5.41 -8.55 7.18
CA LEU A 162 4.18 -9.28 7.38
C LEU A 162 3.97 -10.28 6.25
N PHE A 163 3.55 -11.49 6.61
CA PHE A 163 3.12 -12.49 5.65
C PHE A 163 2.02 -13.37 6.25
N ARG A 164 0.93 -13.55 5.50
CA ARG A 164 -0.14 -14.47 5.82
C ARG A 164 -0.58 -15.15 4.54
N GLY A 165 -0.85 -16.45 4.62
CA GLY A 165 -1.30 -17.22 3.48
C GLY A 165 -0.53 -18.52 3.30
N GLY A 166 -1.06 -19.39 2.44
CA GLY A 166 -0.48 -20.72 2.22
C GLY A 166 -0.47 -21.58 3.49
N SER A 167 0.67 -22.22 3.80
CA SER A 167 0.81 -23.11 4.96
C SER A 167 1.54 -22.50 6.15
N ALA A 168 2.05 -21.26 6.02
CA ALA A 168 2.77 -20.57 7.08
C ALA A 168 1.82 -19.63 7.81
N SER A 169 1.75 -19.76 9.13
CA SER A 169 1.05 -18.78 9.97
C SER A 169 1.94 -17.56 10.15
N GLN A 170 1.36 -16.37 10.06
CA GLN A 170 2.04 -15.14 10.50
C GLN A 170 2.30 -15.21 12.01
N SER A 171 3.41 -14.63 12.45
CA SER A 171 3.53 -14.25 13.85
C SER A 171 2.57 -13.09 14.16
N THR A 172 1.89 -13.18 15.30
CA THR A 172 1.12 -12.05 15.84
C THR A 172 1.96 -11.16 16.74
N ASP A 173 3.23 -11.51 16.97
CA ASP A 173 4.17 -10.74 17.78
C ASP A 173 5.07 -9.88 16.88
N THR A 174 5.03 -8.57 17.11
CA THR A 174 5.84 -7.58 16.40
C THR A 174 7.33 -7.85 16.48
N GLN A 175 7.82 -8.41 17.59
CA GLN A 175 9.25 -8.67 17.80
C GLN A 175 9.79 -9.77 16.88
N GLU A 176 8.93 -10.65 16.37
CA GLU A 176 9.32 -11.72 15.44
C GLU A 176 9.34 -11.27 13.97
N SER A 177 8.77 -10.10 13.69
CA SER A 177 8.61 -9.55 12.33
C SER A 177 9.32 -8.21 12.14
N ASP A 178 9.90 -7.67 13.21
CA ASP A 178 10.74 -6.48 13.19
C ASP A 178 11.99 -6.64 12.30
N LEU A 179 12.26 -5.63 11.49
CA LEU A 179 13.47 -5.49 10.67
C LEU A 179 14.60 -4.73 11.35
N SER A 180 14.32 -4.08 12.48
CA SER A 180 15.21 -3.18 13.20
C SER A 180 15.78 -2.10 12.26
N ASP A 181 14.88 -1.47 11.51
CA ASP A 181 15.14 -0.42 10.53
C ASP A 181 14.26 0.79 10.86
N ASP A 182 14.82 1.65 11.72
CA ASP A 182 14.20 2.85 12.24
C ASP A 182 14.06 3.90 11.13
N ALA A 183 12.83 4.05 10.64
CA ALA A 183 12.50 4.99 9.59
C ALA A 183 12.56 6.43 10.13
N VAL A 184 13.22 7.32 9.39
CA VAL A 184 13.30 8.73 9.76
C VAL A 184 12.38 9.58 8.87
N ALA A 185 11.60 10.46 9.50
CA ALA A 185 10.76 11.42 8.78
C ALA A 185 11.60 12.30 7.83
N GLY A 186 11.16 12.42 6.58
CA GLY A 186 11.86 13.14 5.53
C GLY A 186 12.99 12.33 4.86
N GLU A 187 13.24 11.09 5.27
CA GLU A 187 14.17 10.19 4.58
C GLU A 187 13.43 9.22 3.65
N TRP A 188 14.07 8.90 2.53
CA TRP A 188 13.54 7.92 1.58
C TRP A 188 13.89 6.51 2.03
N GLN A 189 12.86 5.72 2.29
CA GLN A 189 12.98 4.31 2.61
C GLN A 189 12.90 3.48 1.33
N VAL A 190 13.77 2.47 1.21
CA VAL A 190 13.84 1.58 0.04
C VAL A 190 13.47 0.17 0.46
N LEU A 191 12.27 -0.26 0.04
CA LEU A 191 11.69 -1.56 0.38
C LEU A 191 11.94 -2.52 -0.78
N ARG A 192 12.49 -3.72 -0.49
CA ARG A 192 12.82 -4.75 -1.50
C ARG A 192 12.90 -6.16 -0.91
#